data_AF-A0A813Q9D7-F1
#
_entry.id   AF-A0A813Q9D7-F1
#
_cell.length_a   1.000
_cell.length_b   1.000
_cell.length_c   1.000
_cell.angle_alpha   90.00
_cell.angle_beta   90.00
_cell.angle_gamma   90.00
#
_symmetry.space_group_name_H-M   'P 1'
#
loop_
_entity.id
_entity.type
_entity.pdbx_description
1 polymer ?
#
loop_
_entity_poly.entity_id
_entity_poly.type
_entity_poly.pdbx_seq_one_letter_code
_entity_poly.pdbx_strand_id
1 'polypeptide(L)'
;MLSKSVSATQFKDCGSEVGIIQAFDVKDCPTIPCIFHKGNTYAMNMTFQAKAASASATVVVHGVIAGIPVPFPIPDPNACHLNCKCPINEKDVNVVQMAIDVLSTYPSISLYVKIEIISDDLKQPYSCVLFPAQIENAPRTRLVGWETGRLFEILHQKP
;
A
#
# COMPACT_ATOMS: atom_id res chain seq x y z
N MET A 1 27.68 -7.28 -1.34
CA MET A 1 27.04 -5.94 -1.29
C MET A 1 25.77 -6.02 -2.14
N LEU A 2 24.64 -6.46 -1.59
CA LEU A 2 23.38 -6.53 -2.37
C LEU A 2 22.74 -5.14 -2.37
N SER A 3 22.75 -4.49 -3.53
CA SER A 3 22.06 -3.23 -3.79
C SER A 3 20.55 -3.46 -3.72
N LYS A 4 19.94 -3.18 -2.56
CA LYS A 4 18.50 -3.03 -2.48
C LYS A 4 18.17 -1.64 -3.03
N SER A 5 17.93 -1.54 -4.34
CA SER A 5 17.43 -0.31 -4.94
C SER A 5 16.06 -0.02 -4.33
N VAL A 6 15.97 0.96 -3.44
CA VAL A 6 14.68 1.46 -2.96
C VAL A 6 14.09 2.24 -4.14
N SER A 7 13.14 1.63 -4.85
CA SER A 7 12.50 2.24 -6.01
C SER A 7 11.19 2.84 -5.55
N ALA A 8 11.13 4.18 -5.47
CA ALA A 8 9.89 4.87 -5.15
C ALA A 8 8.78 4.44 -6.12
N THR A 9 7.62 4.08 -5.57
CA THR A 9 6.47 3.66 -6.38
C THR A 9 5.90 4.88 -7.09
N GLN A 10 5.61 4.80 -8.38
CA GLN A 10 4.99 5.92 -9.11
C GLN A 10 3.53 6.08 -8.68
N PHE A 11 3.11 7.32 -8.44
CA PHE A 11 1.75 7.66 -8.00
C PHE A 11 1.31 9.01 -8.57
N LYS A 12 0.01 9.28 -8.49
CA LYS A 12 -0.60 10.59 -8.74
C LYS A 12 -1.07 11.19 -7.41
N ASP A 13 -0.75 12.46 -7.15
CA ASP A 13 -1.41 13.21 -6.07
C ASP A 13 -2.87 13.47 -6.45
N CYS A 14 -3.80 12.97 -5.63
CA CYS A 14 -5.23 13.02 -5.87
C CYS A 14 -5.98 14.10 -5.09
N GLY A 15 -5.28 14.98 -4.37
CA GLY A 15 -5.90 16.09 -3.65
C GLY A 15 -5.30 16.38 -2.29
N SER A 16 -3.99 16.36 -2.13
CA SER A 16 -3.34 16.78 -0.88
C SER A 16 -3.52 18.29 -0.66
N GLU A 17 -4.11 18.70 0.47
CA GLU A 17 -4.42 20.12 0.76
C GLU A 17 -3.50 20.69 1.83
N VAL A 18 -3.40 20.00 2.98
CA VAL A 18 -2.70 20.47 4.18
C VAL A 18 -1.34 19.79 4.37
N GLY A 19 -0.78 19.21 3.31
CA GLY A 19 0.57 18.65 3.30
C GLY A 19 1.22 18.65 1.92
N ILE A 20 2.41 18.06 1.86
CA ILE A 20 3.20 17.82 0.64
C ILE A 20 3.73 16.39 0.71
N ILE A 21 3.40 15.55 -0.26
CA ILE A 21 3.96 14.20 -0.34
C ILE A 21 5.44 14.30 -0.73
N GLN A 22 6.30 13.72 0.10
CA GLN A 22 7.75 13.69 -0.12
C GLN A 22 8.19 12.34 -0.72
N ALA A 23 7.57 11.24 -0.30
CA ALA A 23 7.83 9.92 -0.84
C ALA A 23 6.63 8.98 -0.63
N PHE A 24 6.47 8.04 -1.56
CA PHE A 24 5.54 6.94 -1.43
C PHE A 24 6.21 5.66 -1.95
N ASP A 25 6.09 4.57 -1.19
CA ASP A 25 6.70 3.29 -1.50
C ASP A 25 5.72 2.16 -1.15
N VAL A 26 5.52 1.27 -2.12
CA VAL A 26 4.83 0.00 -1.95
C VAL A 26 5.90 -1.09 -2.04
N LYS A 27 6.07 -1.83 -0.94
CA LYS A 27 7.05 -2.90 -0.88
C LYS A 27 6.75 -3.93 -1.97
N ASP A 28 7.80 -4.38 -2.65
CA ASP A 28 7.76 -5.38 -3.72
C ASP A 28 6.97 -4.92 -4.97
N CYS A 29 6.84 -3.60 -5.19
CA CYS A 29 6.28 -3.01 -6.42
C CYS A 29 7.30 -2.10 -7.15
N PRO A 30 8.24 -2.68 -7.94
CA PRO A 30 9.24 -1.90 -8.67
C PRO A 30 8.68 -1.19 -9.92
N THR A 31 7.53 -1.63 -10.42
CA THR A 31 6.89 -1.13 -11.65
C THR A 31 5.39 -1.03 -11.47
N ILE A 32 4.77 -0.09 -12.17
CA ILE A 32 3.31 0.09 -12.21
C ILE A 32 2.72 -0.66 -13.42
N PRO A 33 1.53 -1.30 -13.30
CA PRO A 33 0.71 -1.44 -12.10
C PRO A 33 1.36 -2.35 -11.04
N CYS A 34 1.12 -2.05 -9.76
CA CYS A 34 1.54 -2.96 -8.70
C CYS A 34 0.77 -4.28 -8.79
N ILE A 35 1.49 -5.40 -8.88
CA ILE A 35 0.87 -6.73 -8.90
C ILE A 35 0.72 -7.24 -7.47
N PHE A 36 -0.54 -7.35 -7.05
CA PHE A 36 -0.93 -7.82 -5.73
C PHE A 36 -1.46 -9.24 -5.81
N HIS A 37 -0.72 -10.19 -5.24
CA HIS A 37 -1.11 -11.58 -5.19
C HIS A 37 -2.03 -11.84 -4.02
N LYS A 38 -3.11 -12.57 -4.30
CA LYS A 38 -4.05 -13.06 -3.30
C LYS A 38 -3.38 -13.91 -2.24
N GLY A 39 -3.81 -13.74 -1.00
CA GLY A 39 -3.26 -14.39 0.19
C GLY A 39 -2.03 -13.70 0.78
N ASN A 40 -1.56 -12.60 0.18
CA ASN A 40 -0.37 -11.87 0.65
C ASN A 40 -0.73 -10.54 1.31
N THR A 41 0.21 -10.06 2.12
CA THR A 41 0.17 -8.75 2.76
C THR A 41 1.21 -7.84 2.11
N TYR A 42 0.81 -6.62 1.74
CA TYR A 42 1.68 -5.63 1.12
C TYR A 42 1.88 -4.44 2.06
N ALA A 43 3.14 -4.17 2.41
CA ALA A 43 3.52 -3.03 3.25
C ALA A 43 3.72 -1.78 2.39
N MET A 44 3.33 -0.62 2.91
CA MET A 44 3.42 0.67 2.25
C MET A 44 3.91 1.74 3.21
N ASN A 45 4.72 2.66 2.70
CA ASN A 45 5.23 3.80 3.42
C ASN A 45 4.83 5.10 2.71
N MET A 46 4.24 6.03 3.48
CA MET A 46 3.89 7.37 3.03
C MET A 46 4.68 8.40 3.82
N THR A 47 5.51 9.19 3.15
CA THR A 47 6.21 10.31 3.77
C THR A 47 5.61 11.61 3.29
N PHE A 48 5.17 12.47 4.21
CA PHE A 48 4.63 13.78 3.90
C PHE A 48 5.18 14.85 4.84
N GLN A 49 5.27 16.08 4.34
CA GLN A 49 5.52 17.27 5.14
C GLN A 49 4.19 17.96 5.44
N ALA A 50 3.90 18.22 6.72
CA ALA A 50 2.67 18.89 7.14
C ALA A 50 2.73 20.40 6.86
N LYS A 51 1.62 20.98 6.41
CA LYS A 51 1.40 22.44 6.29
C LYS A 51 0.45 23.00 7.35
N ALA A 52 -0.21 22.13 8.11
CA ALA A 52 -1.11 22.50 9.20
C ALA A 52 -0.91 21.55 10.39
N ALA A 53 -1.17 22.04 11.59
CA ALA A 53 -1.14 21.23 12.80
C ALA A 53 -2.43 20.39 12.96
N SER A 54 -2.32 19.23 13.62
CA SER A 54 -3.47 18.38 13.97
C SER A 54 -3.11 17.49 15.15
N ALA A 55 -4.03 17.30 16.10
CA ALA A 55 -3.81 16.44 17.27
C ALA A 55 -3.58 14.97 16.86
N SER A 56 -4.34 14.52 15.86
CA SER A 56 -4.24 13.19 15.25
C SER A 56 -4.57 13.23 13.76
N ALA A 57 -4.37 12.10 13.08
CA ALA A 57 -4.77 11.93 11.69
C ALA A 57 -5.29 10.50 11.46
N THR A 58 -6.14 10.36 10.44
CA THR A 58 -6.78 9.10 10.07
C THR A 58 -6.36 8.67 8.68
N VAL A 59 -5.99 7.40 8.51
CA VAL A 59 -5.71 6.76 7.22
C VAL A 59 -7.00 6.20 6.63
N VAL A 60 -7.28 6.55 5.38
CA VAL A 60 -8.44 6.05 4.63
C VAL A 60 -7.97 5.41 3.32
N VAL A 61 -8.44 4.20 3.05
CA VAL A 61 -8.05 3.43 1.86
C VAL A 61 -9.29 3.10 1.04
N HIS A 62 -9.20 3.26 -0.28
CA HIS A 62 -10.22 2.83 -1.23
C HIS A 62 -9.61 2.07 -2.40
N GLY A 63 -10.31 1.04 -2.87
CA GLY A 63 -10.13 0.50 -4.21
C GLY A 63 -11.08 1.18 -5.17
N VAL A 64 -10.57 1.86 -6.19
CA VAL A 64 -11.39 2.51 -7.24
C VAL A 64 -11.56 1.54 -8.40
N ILE A 65 -12.78 1.01 -8.53
CA ILE A 65 -13.14 -0.02 -9.52
C ILE A 65 -14.14 0.60 -10.50
N ALA A 66 -13.80 0.62 -11.79
CA ALA A 66 -14.63 1.26 -12.82
C ALA A 66 -15.05 2.72 -12.47
N GLY A 67 -14.15 3.46 -11.81
CA GLY A 67 -14.39 4.84 -11.37
C GLY A 67 -15.14 4.99 -10.03
N ILE A 68 -15.61 3.90 -9.43
CA ILE A 68 -16.33 3.91 -8.16
C ILE A 68 -15.36 3.61 -7.01
N PRO A 69 -15.21 4.51 -6.02
CA PRO A 69 -14.40 4.24 -4.83
C PRO A 69 -15.12 3.28 -3.89
N VAL A 70 -14.50 2.12 -3.62
CA VAL A 70 -14.97 1.11 -2.68
C VAL A 70 -14.09 1.17 -1.43
N PRO A 71 -14.65 1.42 -0.23
CA PRO A 71 -13.88 1.49 1.00
C PRO A 71 -13.14 0.19 1.32
N PHE A 72 -11.88 0.30 1.74
CA PHE A 72 -11.09 -0.79 2.29
C PHE A 72 -10.81 -0.50 3.77
N PRO A 73 -11.53 -1.13 4.71
CA PRO A 73 -11.27 -0.94 6.13
C PRO A 73 -9.92 -1.55 6.51
N ILE A 74 -9.08 -0.78 7.19
CA ILE A 74 -7.86 -1.27 7.83
C ILE A 74 -8.10 -1.47 9.34
N PRO A 75 -7.41 -2.42 10.00
CA PRO A 75 -7.69 -2.77 11.39
C PRO A 75 -7.59 -1.60 12.38
N ASP A 76 -6.59 -0.75 12.19
CA ASP A 76 -6.41 0.49 12.94
C ASP A 76 -6.11 1.64 11.96
N PRO A 77 -7.06 2.57 11.75
CA PRO A 77 -6.86 3.69 10.85
C PRO A 77 -6.17 4.88 11.51
N ASN A 78 -5.85 4.86 12.81
CA ASN A 78 -5.18 5.98 13.46
C ASN A 78 -3.72 6.10 12.99
N ALA A 79 -3.42 7.15 12.25
CA ALA A 79 -2.07 7.38 11.71
C ALA A 79 -1.01 7.48 12.81
N CYS A 80 -1.36 7.96 14.00
CA CYS A 80 -0.46 8.06 15.16
C CYS A 80 0.01 6.69 15.66
N HIS A 81 -0.78 5.63 15.43
CA HIS A 81 -0.40 4.25 15.74
C HIS A 81 0.38 3.59 14.59
N LEU A 82 0.36 4.22 13.42
CA LEU A 82 1.00 3.79 12.18
C LEU A 82 2.30 4.57 11.91
N ASN A 83 3.08 4.85 12.96
CA ASN A 83 4.39 5.54 12.91
C ASN A 83 4.35 7.06 12.58
N CYS A 84 3.18 7.69 12.48
CA CYS A 84 3.08 9.15 12.44
C CYS A 84 3.43 9.76 13.81
N LYS A 85 4.15 10.89 13.85
CA LYS A 85 4.42 11.59 15.11
C LYS A 85 3.25 12.51 15.43
N CYS A 86 2.56 12.22 16.53
CA CYS A 86 1.44 13.02 17.02
C CYS A 86 1.79 13.68 18.38
N PRO A 87 1.37 14.93 18.63
CA PRO A 87 0.63 15.79 17.70
C PRO A 87 1.47 16.19 16.48
N ILE A 88 0.81 16.34 15.33
CA ILE A 88 1.45 16.75 14.08
C ILE A 88 1.59 18.27 14.11
N ASN A 89 2.81 18.79 13.97
CA ASN A 89 3.04 20.23 13.86
C ASN A 89 3.29 20.65 12.41
N GLU A 90 3.10 21.94 12.12
CA GLU A 90 3.47 22.48 10.82
C GLU A 90 4.95 22.27 10.52
N LYS A 91 5.25 21.95 9.26
CA LYS A 91 6.59 21.66 8.71
C LYS A 91 7.20 20.34 9.15
N ASP A 92 6.58 19.61 10.09
CA ASP A 92 7.02 18.26 10.47
C ASP A 92 6.97 17.34 9.26
N VAL A 93 8.02 16.54 9.10
CA VAL A 93 8.06 15.43 8.15
C VAL A 93 7.67 14.16 8.89
N ASN A 94 6.55 13.58 8.47
CA ASN A 94 5.96 12.39 9.05
C ASN A 94 6.03 11.21 8.10
N VAL A 95 6.15 10.01 8.66
CA VAL A 95 6.15 8.74 7.93
C VAL A 95 5.04 7.85 8.47
N VAL A 96 4.05 7.55 7.64
CA VAL A 96 3.00 6.58 7.96
C VAL A 96 3.33 5.24 7.33
N GLN A 97 3.31 4.18 8.13
CA GLN A 97 3.59 2.80 7.72
C GLN A 97 2.32 1.98 7.87
N MET A 98 1.86 1.36 6.79
CA MET A 98 0.65 0.54 6.81
C MET A 98 0.85 -0.75 6.04
N ALA A 99 -0.03 -1.72 6.27
CA ALA A 99 -0.05 -2.98 5.55
C ALA A 99 -1.48 -3.31 5.12
N ILE A 100 -1.63 -3.83 3.90
CA ILE A 100 -2.92 -4.22 3.33
C ILE A 100 -2.90 -5.71 3.02
N ASP A 101 -3.91 -6.42 3.53
CA ASP A 101 -4.13 -7.84 3.26
C ASP A 101 -4.98 -8.01 2.00
N VAL A 102 -4.42 -8.70 1.00
CA VAL A 102 -5.12 -9.03 -0.24
C VAL A 102 -5.72 -10.41 -0.07
N LEU A 103 -6.98 -10.48 0.36
CA LEU A 103 -7.61 -11.76 0.71
C LEU A 103 -7.70 -12.72 -0.48
N SER A 104 -7.65 -14.02 -0.20
CA SER A 104 -7.78 -15.08 -1.21
C SER A 104 -9.12 -15.05 -1.96
N THR A 105 -10.14 -14.50 -1.32
CA THR A 105 -11.49 -14.35 -1.86
C THR A 105 -11.66 -13.15 -2.78
N TYR A 106 -10.70 -12.22 -2.82
CA TYR A 106 -10.79 -11.06 -3.70
C TYR A 106 -10.75 -11.47 -5.18
N PRO A 107 -11.52 -10.79 -6.06
CA PRO A 107 -11.51 -11.10 -7.48
C PRO A 107 -10.16 -10.69 -8.09
N SER A 108 -9.78 -11.35 -9.20
CA SER A 108 -8.64 -10.92 -9.99
C SER A 108 -9.08 -9.77 -10.90
N ILE A 109 -8.64 -8.55 -10.62
CA ILE A 109 -9.09 -7.33 -11.31
C ILE A 109 -7.98 -6.28 -11.36
N SER A 110 -8.07 -5.37 -12.33
CA SER A 110 -7.33 -4.12 -12.33
C SER A 110 -8.15 -3.03 -11.63
N LEU A 111 -7.47 -2.21 -10.82
CA LEU A 111 -8.08 -1.14 -10.06
C LEU A 111 -7.07 0.00 -9.83
N TYR A 112 -7.53 1.13 -9.32
CA TYR A 112 -6.64 2.09 -8.66
C TYR A 112 -6.77 1.93 -7.15
N VAL A 113 -5.66 2.08 -6.44
CA VAL A 113 -5.65 2.20 -4.99
C VAL A 113 -5.53 3.67 -4.65
N LYS A 114 -6.49 4.18 -3.85
CA LYS A 114 -6.50 5.53 -3.31
C LYS A 114 -6.20 5.46 -1.81
N ILE A 115 -5.20 6.20 -1.34
CA ILE A 115 -4.85 6.28 0.08
C ILE A 115 -4.81 7.74 0.48
N GLU A 116 -5.50 8.07 1.58
CA GLU A 116 -5.57 9.39 2.15
C GLU A 116 -5.09 9.36 3.60
N ILE A 117 -4.32 10.37 4.00
CA ILE A 117 -4.03 10.66 5.41
C ILE A 117 -4.73 11.97 5.71
N ILE A 118 -5.77 11.93 6.54
CA ILE A 118 -6.70 13.02 6.78
C ILE A 118 -6.45 13.61 8.15
N SER A 119 -6.30 14.93 8.25
CA SER A 119 -6.29 15.64 9.54
C SER A 119 -7.62 15.45 10.23
N ASP A 120 -7.60 15.04 11.50
CA ASP A 120 -8.83 14.90 12.27
C ASP A 120 -9.41 16.26 12.69
N ASP A 121 -8.57 17.28 12.84
CA ASP A 121 -9.01 18.61 13.24
C ASP A 121 -9.59 19.40 12.06
N LEU A 122 -8.94 19.35 10.90
CA LEU A 122 -9.33 20.12 9.71
C LEU A 122 -10.23 19.36 8.74
N LYS A 123 -10.28 18.02 8.84
CA LYS A 123 -10.93 17.12 7.87
C LYS A 123 -10.39 17.27 6.44
N GLN A 124 -9.14 17.70 6.32
CA GLN A 124 -8.44 17.89 5.06
C GLN A 124 -7.27 16.91 4.92
N PRO A 125 -6.96 16.43 3.71
CA PRO A 125 -5.89 15.46 3.48
C PRO A 125 -4.50 16.11 3.59
N TYR A 126 -3.66 15.56 4.46
CA TYR A 126 -2.21 15.77 4.45
C TYR A 126 -1.57 15.18 3.20
N SER A 127 -2.04 14.01 2.78
CA SER A 127 -1.61 13.34 1.55
C SER A 127 -2.77 12.60 0.93
N CYS A 128 -2.85 12.61 -0.40
CA CYS A 128 -3.74 11.78 -1.19
C CYS A 128 -2.92 11.16 -2.32
N VAL A 129 -2.74 9.84 -2.32
CA VAL A 129 -2.11 9.11 -3.45
C VAL A 129 -3.09 8.22 -4.17
N LEU A 130 -2.93 8.16 -5.48
CA LEU A 130 -3.64 7.26 -6.38
C LEU A 130 -2.64 6.55 -7.28
N PHE A 131 -2.62 5.23 -7.27
CA PHE A 131 -1.74 4.43 -8.14
C PHE A 131 -2.47 3.21 -8.69
N PRO A 132 -2.13 2.73 -9.91
CA PRO A 132 -2.78 1.55 -10.47
C PRO A 132 -2.20 0.27 -9.86
N ALA A 133 -3.09 -0.68 -9.61
CA ALA A 133 -2.76 -2.02 -9.12
C ALA A 133 -3.55 -3.08 -9.88
N GLN A 134 -3.08 -4.32 -9.80
CA GLN A 134 -3.74 -5.48 -10.36
C GLN A 134 -3.70 -6.62 -9.34
N ILE A 135 -4.86 -7.17 -9.03
CA ILE A 135 -4.98 -8.34 -8.16
C ILE A 135 -4.92 -9.59 -9.00
N GLU A 136 -4.03 -10.51 -8.64
CA GLU A 136 -3.85 -11.79 -9.34
C GLU A 136 -3.77 -12.94 -8.35
N ASN A 137 -3.93 -14.17 -8.84
CA ASN A 137 -3.60 -15.32 -8.01
C ASN A 137 -2.09 -15.34 -7.74
N ALA A 138 -1.68 -15.83 -6.57
CA ALA A 138 -0.28 -16.08 -6.34
C ALA A 138 0.26 -17.07 -7.40
N PRO A 139 1.49 -16.85 -7.92
CA PRO A 139 2.11 -17.82 -8.80
C PRO A 139 2.18 -19.15 -8.06
N ARG A 140 1.76 -20.24 -8.72
CA ARG A 140 1.92 -21.58 -8.16
C ARG A 140 3.42 -21.82 -7.95
N THR A 141 3.89 -21.69 -6.72
CA THR A 141 5.26 -22.07 -6.38
C THR A 141 5.37 -23.56 -6.66
N ARG A 142 6.25 -23.97 -7.59
CA ARG A 142 6.69 -25.37 -7.63
C ARG A 142 7.32 -25.64 -6.28
N LEU A 143 6.61 -26.37 -5.42
CA LEU A 143 7.21 -26.94 -4.23
C LEU A 143 8.26 -27.92 -4.73
N VAL A 144 9.51 -27.51 -4.67
CA VAL A 144 10.63 -28.43 -4.83
C VAL A 144 10.68 -29.23 -3.54
N GLY A 145 9.98 -30.36 -3.53
CA GLY A 145 10.02 -31.31 -2.43
C GLY A 145 11.36 -32.04 -2.41
N TRP A 146 11.96 -32.16 -1.24
CA TRP A 146 13.10 -33.03 -0.99
C TRP A 146 12.56 -34.29 -0.32
N GLU A 147 12.36 -35.36 -1.08
CA GLU A 147 12.12 -36.68 -0.50
C GLU A 147 13.28 -37.57 -0.91
N THR A 148 14.03 -38.09 0.07
CA THR A 148 15.13 -39.06 -0.13
C THR A 148 16.27 -38.59 -1.04
N GLY A 149 16.64 -37.30 -0.98
CA GLY A 149 17.85 -36.81 -1.65
C GLY A 149 17.77 -36.71 -3.18
N ARG A 150 16.56 -36.74 -3.76
CA ARG A 150 16.34 -36.41 -5.17
C ARG A 150 15.48 -35.16 -5.31
N LEU A 151 15.89 -34.29 -6.23
CA LEU A 151 15.06 -33.23 -6.78
C LEU A 151 13.98 -33.88 -7.64
N PHE A 152 12.72 -33.82 -7.22
CA PHE A 152 11.60 -34.20 -8.07
C PHE A 152 10.81 -32.95 -8.45
N GLU A 153 10.68 -32.70 -9.76
CA GLU A 153 9.63 -31.83 -10.27
C GLU A 153 8.32 -32.63 -10.26
N ILE A 154 7.36 -32.27 -9.41
CA ILE A 154 6.00 -32.83 -9.51
C ILE A 154 5.37 -32.22 -10.76
N LEU A 155 5.54 -32.90 -11.89
CA LEU A 155 4.87 -32.58 -13.14
C LEU A 155 3.43 -33.06 -13.09
N HIS A 156 2.49 -32.24 -12.60
CA HIS A 156 1.08 -32.47 -12.90
C HIS A 156 0.30 -31.20 -13.29
N GLN A 157 -0.09 -31.28 -14.57
CA GLN A 157 -1.09 -30.59 -15.39
C GLN A 157 -1.12 -29.04 -15.50
N LYS A 158 -0.83 -28.59 -16.74
CA LYS A 158 -1.47 -27.44 -17.40
C LYS A 158 -3.00 -27.65 -17.41
N PRO A 159 -3.81 -26.57 -17.46
CA PRO A 159 -5.23 -26.68 -17.72
C PRO A 159 -5.53 -27.36 -19.07
#